data_AF-A0A916RA67-F1
#
_entry.id   AF-A0A916RA67-F1
#
_cell.length_a   1.000
_cell.length_b   1.000
_cell.length_c   1.000
_cell.angle_alpha   90.00
_cell.angle_beta   90.00
_cell.angle_gamma   90.00
#
_symmetry.space_group_name_H-M   'P 1'
#
loop_
_entity.id
_entity.type
_entity.pdbx_description
1 polymer ?
#
loop_
_entity_poly.entity_id
_entity_poly.type
_entity_poly.pdbx_seq_one_letter_code
_entity_poly.pdbx_strand_id
1 'polypeptide(L)'
;MGKITAKAKESSELRKKLREYIEPRISNTIEAINHEIIEPAIEKLQQQGKKGLVVIIDNLDRIEDNKKPWGRPQPEYVFVDRGQQLRQLKCHLVYTIPLSLRFSNDYGYLTQRFLTDPNVLPMVSIKLRDGSNYQEGIELLQQMVLARAFPELESNKRLEKITELFDNSKTLELLCFVSGGHIRNLLRFLYDCIRQEKKLPLSSETLKQVIQKKARPNGFGN
;
A
#
# COMPACT_ATOMS: atom_id res chain seq x y z
N MET A 1 -20.13 -10.02 -23.80
CA MET A 1 -18.97 -10.27 -22.91
C MET A 1 -19.35 -10.57 -21.45
N GLY A 2 -20.23 -9.82 -20.78
CA GLY A 2 -20.50 -9.99 -19.33
C GLY A 2 -21.05 -11.36 -18.86
N LYS A 3 -21.78 -12.11 -19.68
CA LYS A 3 -22.30 -13.46 -19.30
C LYS A 3 -21.23 -14.55 -19.24
N ILE A 4 -20.10 -14.38 -19.95
CA ILE A 4 -19.00 -15.35 -19.97
C ILE A 4 -18.09 -15.14 -18.76
N THR A 5 -17.85 -13.88 -18.39
CA THR A 5 -17.02 -13.50 -17.24
C THR A 5 -17.62 -13.97 -15.91
N ALA A 6 -18.95 -13.95 -15.76
CA ALA A 6 -19.62 -14.43 -14.56
C ALA A 6 -19.46 -15.95 -14.37
N LYS A 7 -19.65 -16.75 -15.44
CA LYS A 7 -19.49 -18.22 -15.38
C LYS A 7 -18.03 -18.68 -15.24
N ALA A 8 -17.08 -17.91 -15.74
CA ALA A 8 -15.65 -18.16 -15.57
C ALA A 8 -15.17 -17.96 -14.12
N LYS A 9 -15.89 -17.16 -13.32
CA LYS A 9 -15.51 -16.90 -11.92
C LYS A 9 -15.69 -18.13 -11.03
N GLU A 10 -16.63 -19.02 -11.36
CA GLU A 10 -17.01 -20.17 -10.53
C GLU A 10 -16.32 -21.49 -10.89
N SER A 11 -15.69 -21.61 -12.08
CA SER A 11 -15.10 -22.89 -12.54
C SER A 11 -13.57 -22.81 -12.77
N SER A 12 -12.80 -23.65 -12.07
CA SER A 12 -11.34 -23.74 -12.28
C SER A 12 -10.98 -24.26 -13.68
N GLU A 13 -11.77 -25.19 -14.22
CA GLU A 13 -11.58 -25.75 -15.56
C GLU A 13 -11.77 -24.70 -16.67
N LEU A 14 -12.74 -23.81 -16.54
CA LEU A 14 -12.93 -22.72 -17.50
C LEU A 14 -11.80 -21.68 -17.40
N ARG A 15 -11.31 -21.38 -16.19
CA ARG A 15 -10.12 -20.53 -15.99
C ARG A 15 -8.88 -21.15 -16.64
N LYS A 16 -8.70 -22.47 -16.51
CA LYS A 16 -7.59 -23.19 -17.13
C LYS A 16 -7.66 -23.12 -18.66
N LYS A 17 -8.82 -23.45 -19.25
CA LYS A 17 -9.03 -23.34 -20.71
C LYS A 17 -8.84 -21.92 -21.23
N LEU A 18 -9.33 -20.92 -20.49
CA LEU A 18 -9.16 -19.52 -20.85
C LEU A 18 -7.67 -19.14 -20.83
N ARG A 19 -6.92 -19.60 -19.83
CA ARG A 19 -5.47 -19.38 -19.74
C ARG A 19 -4.75 -20.02 -20.92
N GLU A 20 -5.00 -21.30 -21.21
CA GLU A 20 -4.40 -22.02 -22.33
C GLU A 20 -4.66 -21.34 -23.68
N TYR A 21 -5.81 -20.70 -23.84
CA TYR A 21 -6.15 -19.96 -25.05
C TYR A 21 -5.49 -18.58 -25.14
N ILE A 22 -5.43 -17.83 -24.02
CA ILE A 22 -4.92 -16.45 -23.99
C ILE A 22 -3.40 -16.41 -23.90
N GLU A 23 -2.79 -17.28 -23.09
CA GLU A 23 -1.36 -17.24 -22.76
C GLU A 23 -0.42 -17.26 -23.98
N PRO A 24 -0.69 -18.04 -25.06
CA PRO A 24 0.11 -17.99 -26.28
C PRO A 24 -0.05 -16.71 -27.09
N ARG A 25 -1.11 -15.93 -26.85
CA ARG A 25 -1.55 -14.78 -27.66
C ARG A 25 -1.64 -13.48 -26.86
N ILE A 26 -0.94 -13.40 -25.72
CA ILE A 26 -1.01 -12.24 -24.82
C ILE A 26 -0.71 -10.94 -25.57
N SER A 27 0.34 -10.90 -26.40
CA SER A 27 0.71 -9.70 -27.15
C SER A 27 -0.41 -9.24 -28.09
N ASN A 28 -0.97 -10.15 -28.90
CA ASN A 28 -2.07 -9.85 -29.81
C ASN A 28 -3.33 -9.42 -29.06
N THR A 29 -3.57 -10.01 -27.88
CA THR A 29 -4.71 -9.64 -27.03
C THR A 29 -4.56 -8.21 -26.50
N ILE A 30 -3.36 -7.83 -26.05
CA ILE A 30 -3.07 -6.46 -25.60
C ILE A 30 -3.22 -5.47 -26.74
N GLU A 31 -2.73 -5.82 -27.93
CA GLU A 31 -2.85 -4.98 -29.13
C GLU A 31 -4.32 -4.76 -29.53
N ALA A 32 -5.12 -5.83 -29.55
CA ALA A 32 -6.56 -5.73 -29.80
C ALA A 32 -7.27 -4.86 -28.75
N ILE A 33 -6.97 -5.04 -27.45
CA ILE A 33 -7.53 -4.19 -26.39
C ILE A 33 -7.16 -2.72 -26.61
N ASN A 34 -5.91 -2.45 -26.99
CA ASN A 34 -5.45 -1.09 -27.25
C ASN A 34 -6.22 -0.43 -28.39
N HIS A 35 -6.31 -1.10 -29.55
CA HIS A 35 -6.91 -0.52 -30.76
C HIS A 35 -8.43 -0.54 -30.76
N GLU A 36 -9.06 -1.59 -30.24
CA GLU A 36 -10.51 -1.74 -30.31
C GLU A 36 -11.24 -1.09 -29.13
N ILE A 37 -10.55 -0.90 -27.98
CA ILE A 37 -11.19 -0.45 -26.73
C ILE A 37 -10.56 0.84 -26.20
N ILE A 38 -9.25 0.84 -25.95
CA ILE A 38 -8.61 1.94 -25.22
C ILE A 38 -8.51 3.21 -26.06
N GLU A 39 -7.98 3.12 -27.28
CA GLU A 39 -7.82 4.28 -28.18
C GLU A 39 -9.18 4.95 -28.48
N PRO A 40 -10.24 4.22 -28.90
CA PRO A 40 -11.55 4.82 -29.12
C PRO A 40 -12.18 5.42 -27.85
N ALA A 41 -11.93 4.82 -26.68
CA ALA A 41 -12.41 5.36 -25.42
C ALA A 41 -11.72 6.68 -25.06
N ILE A 42 -10.40 6.78 -25.27
CA ILE A 42 -9.63 8.01 -25.05
C ILE A 42 -10.12 9.12 -25.99
N GLU A 43 -10.33 8.83 -27.27
CA GLU A 43 -10.86 9.81 -28.25
C GLU A 43 -12.22 10.37 -27.80
N LYS A 44 -13.14 9.50 -27.40
CA LYS A 44 -14.46 9.92 -26.87
C LYS A 44 -14.35 10.76 -25.60
N LEU A 45 -13.43 10.40 -24.70
CA LEU A 45 -13.19 11.16 -23.46
C LEU A 45 -12.61 12.55 -23.78
N GLN A 46 -11.73 12.66 -24.76
CA GLN A 46 -11.18 13.94 -25.21
C GLN A 46 -12.24 14.85 -25.83
N GLN A 47 -13.17 14.29 -26.60
CA GLN A 47 -14.35 15.03 -27.10
C GLN A 47 -15.24 15.58 -25.97
N GLN A 48 -15.20 14.96 -24.79
CA GLN A 48 -15.90 15.43 -23.57
C GLN A 48 -15.05 16.37 -22.70
N GLY A 49 -13.90 16.85 -23.20
CA GLY A 49 -12.98 17.73 -22.48
C GLY A 49 -12.19 17.03 -21.36
N LYS A 50 -12.11 15.69 -21.34
CA LYS A 50 -11.25 14.95 -20.42
C LYS A 50 -9.85 14.77 -21.01
N LYS A 51 -8.84 14.61 -20.15
CA LYS A 51 -7.44 14.50 -20.58
C LYS A 51 -7.04 13.12 -21.13
N GLY A 52 -7.84 12.09 -20.84
CA GLY A 52 -7.55 10.71 -21.25
C GLY A 52 -8.23 9.70 -20.32
N LEU A 53 -7.70 8.47 -20.31
CA LEU A 53 -8.22 7.34 -19.55
C LEU A 53 -7.24 6.92 -18.45
N VAL A 54 -7.75 6.78 -17.23
CA VAL A 54 -7.08 6.12 -16.11
C VAL A 54 -7.83 4.83 -15.78
N VAL A 55 -7.12 3.71 -15.74
CA VAL A 55 -7.66 2.42 -15.35
C VAL A 55 -7.02 1.97 -14.04
N ILE A 56 -7.86 1.73 -13.03
CA ILE A 56 -7.44 1.19 -11.74
C ILE A 56 -7.75 -0.31 -11.74
N ILE A 57 -6.70 -1.12 -11.63
CA ILE A 57 -6.81 -2.57 -11.54
C ILE A 57 -6.56 -2.96 -10.09
N ASP A 58 -7.68 -3.10 -9.40
CA ASP A 58 -7.74 -3.42 -7.97
C ASP A 58 -7.74 -4.93 -7.72
N ASN A 59 -7.54 -5.32 -6.46
CA ASN A 59 -7.64 -6.68 -5.95
C ASN A 59 -6.56 -7.65 -6.49
N LEU A 60 -5.48 -7.13 -7.08
CA LEU A 60 -4.31 -7.94 -7.44
C LEU A 60 -3.38 -8.18 -6.25
N ASP A 61 -3.56 -7.46 -5.14
CA ASP A 61 -2.94 -7.75 -3.84
C ASP A 61 -3.37 -9.09 -3.25
N ARG A 62 -4.53 -9.62 -3.68
CA ARG A 62 -5.08 -10.91 -3.27
C ARG A 62 -4.67 -12.09 -4.16
N ILE A 63 -3.68 -11.91 -5.04
CA ILE A 63 -3.14 -13.01 -5.82
C ILE A 63 -2.53 -14.04 -4.87
N GLU A 64 -2.92 -15.31 -5.03
CA GLU A 64 -2.38 -16.42 -4.26
C GLU A 64 -0.86 -16.49 -4.36
N ASP A 65 -0.17 -16.56 -3.22
CA ASP A 65 1.29 -16.69 -3.16
C ASP A 65 1.77 -18.15 -3.29
N ASN A 66 1.05 -18.92 -4.10
CA ASN A 66 1.34 -20.33 -4.30
C ASN A 66 2.49 -20.47 -5.30
N LYS A 67 3.56 -21.17 -4.90
CA LYS A 67 4.65 -21.55 -5.80
C LYS A 67 4.08 -22.39 -6.94
N LYS A 68 4.30 -21.97 -8.18
CA LYS A 68 3.93 -22.75 -9.35
C LYS A 68 4.91 -23.92 -9.55
N PRO A 69 4.55 -24.94 -10.37
CA PRO A 69 5.43 -26.09 -10.63
C PRO A 69 6.84 -25.71 -11.13
N TRP A 70 6.98 -24.53 -11.76
CA TRP A 70 8.26 -23.96 -12.20
C TRP A 70 8.98 -23.15 -11.11
N GLY A 71 8.63 -23.32 -9.83
CA GLY A 71 9.32 -22.78 -8.66
C GLY A 71 9.04 -21.32 -8.33
N ARG A 72 8.43 -20.55 -9.25
CA ARG A 72 8.21 -19.11 -9.04
C ARG A 72 6.90 -18.79 -8.32
N PRO A 73 6.93 -17.93 -7.29
CA PRO A 73 5.73 -17.29 -6.74
C PRO A 73 4.90 -16.60 -7.82
N GLN A 74 3.58 -16.75 -7.73
CA GLN A 74 2.68 -16.16 -8.72
C GLN A 74 2.72 -14.61 -8.75
N PRO A 75 2.81 -13.89 -7.61
CA PRO A 75 2.99 -12.44 -7.63
C PRO A 75 4.23 -12.00 -8.40
N GLU A 76 5.37 -12.64 -8.17
CA GLU A 76 6.63 -12.32 -8.85
C GLU A 76 6.53 -12.58 -10.35
N TYR A 77 5.96 -13.71 -10.75
CA TYR A 77 5.73 -14.00 -12.17
C TYR A 77 4.88 -12.93 -12.87
N VAL A 78 3.78 -12.49 -12.24
CA VAL A 78 2.86 -11.50 -12.85
C VAL A 78 3.50 -10.12 -12.93
N PHE A 79 4.10 -9.65 -11.84
CA PHE A 79 4.55 -8.25 -11.76
C PHE A 79 6.01 -8.04 -12.18
N VAL A 80 6.86 -9.06 -12.06
CA VAL A 80 8.28 -8.96 -12.41
C VAL A 80 8.51 -9.49 -13.82
N ASP A 81 8.23 -10.78 -14.05
CA ASP A 81 8.47 -11.41 -15.36
C ASP A 81 7.56 -10.85 -16.44
N ARG A 82 6.26 -10.79 -16.13
CA ARG A 82 5.21 -10.29 -17.03
C ARG A 82 4.94 -8.79 -16.86
N GLY A 83 5.73 -8.07 -16.05
CA GLY A 83 5.50 -6.64 -15.78
C GLY A 83 5.55 -5.76 -17.03
N GLN A 84 6.33 -6.12 -18.05
CA GLN A 84 6.35 -5.37 -19.32
C GLN A 84 5.03 -5.45 -20.05
N GLN A 85 4.39 -6.62 -20.08
CA GLN A 85 3.08 -6.81 -20.68
C GLN A 85 2.01 -5.97 -19.95
N LEU A 86 2.10 -5.87 -18.62
CA LEU A 86 1.18 -5.03 -17.84
C LEU A 86 1.26 -3.56 -18.25
N ARG A 87 2.44 -3.05 -18.63
CA ARG A 87 2.61 -1.65 -19.09
C ARG A 87 2.22 -1.40 -20.55
N GLN A 88 1.90 -2.42 -21.33
CA GLN A 88 1.66 -2.25 -22.76
C GLN A 88 0.25 -1.73 -23.09
N LEU A 89 -0.65 -1.62 -22.11
CA LEU A 89 -1.94 -0.97 -22.31
C LEU A 89 -1.71 0.55 -22.49
N LYS A 90 -2.24 1.13 -23.58
CA LYS A 90 -2.04 2.52 -23.99
C LYS A 90 -2.89 3.51 -23.17
N CYS A 91 -2.88 3.40 -21.85
CA CYS A 91 -3.58 4.29 -20.93
C CYS A 91 -2.81 4.44 -19.61
N HIS A 92 -3.25 5.35 -18.73
CA HIS A 92 -2.69 5.45 -17.39
C HIS A 92 -3.20 4.30 -16.52
N LEU A 93 -2.29 3.57 -15.90
CA LEU A 93 -2.61 2.38 -15.10
C LEU A 93 -2.23 2.58 -13.64
N VAL A 94 -3.12 2.15 -12.75
CA VAL A 94 -2.85 2.01 -11.32
C VAL A 94 -3.10 0.56 -10.94
N TYR A 95 -2.08 -0.12 -10.42
CA TYR A 95 -2.18 -1.49 -9.93
C TYR A 95 -2.09 -1.50 -8.41
N THR A 96 -3.00 -2.22 -7.75
CA THR A 96 -2.69 -2.78 -6.43
C THR A 96 -1.68 -3.91 -6.59
N ILE A 97 -0.76 -4.09 -5.64
CA ILE A 97 0.21 -5.19 -5.68
C ILE A 97 0.24 -5.91 -4.32
N PRO A 98 0.55 -7.22 -4.28
CA PRO A 98 0.71 -7.93 -3.02
C PRO A 98 1.81 -7.29 -2.17
N LEU A 99 1.53 -7.13 -0.87
CA LEU A 99 2.49 -6.53 0.06
C LEU A 99 3.80 -7.34 0.14
N SER A 100 3.74 -8.66 -0.10
CA SER A 100 4.92 -9.53 -0.13
C SER A 100 5.95 -9.08 -1.15
N LEU A 101 5.54 -8.54 -2.31
CA LEU A 101 6.46 -8.05 -3.33
C LEU A 101 7.34 -6.89 -2.85
N ARG A 102 6.84 -6.06 -1.93
CA ARG A 102 7.61 -4.95 -1.34
C ARG A 102 8.83 -5.44 -0.55
N PHE A 103 8.74 -6.65 -0.03
CA PHE A 103 9.75 -7.31 0.79
C PHE A 103 10.42 -8.49 0.08
N SER A 104 10.11 -8.68 -1.21
CA SER A 104 10.70 -9.74 -2.03
C SER A 104 12.10 -9.35 -2.49
N ASN A 105 12.92 -10.35 -2.81
CA ASN A 105 14.23 -10.15 -3.42
C ASN A 105 14.13 -9.46 -4.80
N ASP A 106 12.98 -9.58 -5.46
CA ASP A 106 12.71 -8.98 -6.77
C ASP A 106 12.21 -7.53 -6.71
N TYR A 107 12.14 -6.91 -5.53
CA TYR A 107 11.63 -5.53 -5.41
C TYR A 107 12.37 -4.55 -6.34
N GLY A 108 13.69 -4.68 -6.48
CA GLY A 108 14.47 -3.83 -7.41
C GLY A 108 14.08 -4.04 -8.87
N TYR A 109 13.83 -5.28 -9.28
CA TYR A 109 13.35 -5.58 -10.63
C TYR A 109 11.94 -5.06 -10.86
N LEU A 110 11.06 -5.19 -9.86
CA LEU A 110 9.70 -4.64 -9.91
C LEU A 110 9.72 -3.12 -10.18
N THR A 111 10.48 -2.36 -9.39
CA THR A 111 10.53 -0.90 -9.54
C THR A 111 11.16 -0.48 -10.86
N GLN A 112 12.19 -1.19 -11.33
CA GLN A 112 12.76 -0.97 -12.67
C GLN A 112 11.73 -1.29 -13.76
N ARG A 113 10.93 -2.34 -13.59
CA ARG A 113 9.89 -2.74 -14.55
C ARG A 113 8.77 -1.73 -14.61
N PHE A 114 8.40 -1.07 -13.52
CA PHE A 114 7.33 -0.06 -13.50
C PHE A 114 7.82 1.40 -13.53
N LEU A 115 9.15 1.61 -13.53
CA LEU A 115 9.81 2.93 -13.51
C LEU A 115 9.39 3.81 -12.33
N THR A 116 8.88 3.20 -11.26
CA THR A 116 8.37 3.91 -10.08
C THR A 116 8.37 2.99 -8.88
N ASP A 117 8.53 3.58 -7.69
CA ASP A 117 8.31 2.88 -6.43
C ASP A 117 6.81 2.74 -6.15
N PRO A 118 6.33 1.57 -5.70
CA PRO A 118 4.96 1.41 -5.23
C PRO A 118 4.62 2.40 -4.11
N ASN A 119 3.51 3.11 -4.27
CA ASN A 119 2.99 4.00 -3.25
C ASN A 119 2.31 3.17 -2.14
N VAL A 120 2.72 3.41 -0.89
CA VAL A 120 2.06 2.84 0.28
C VAL A 120 1.11 3.88 0.85
N LEU A 121 -0.19 3.60 0.83
CA LEU A 121 -1.19 4.50 1.38
C LEU A 121 -1.28 4.32 2.91
N PRO A 122 -1.36 5.42 3.69
CA PRO A 122 -1.60 5.33 5.12
C PRO A 122 -3.02 4.84 5.41
N MET A 123 -3.20 4.13 6.52
CA MET A 123 -4.54 3.65 6.93
C MET A 123 -5.39 4.79 7.50
N VAL A 124 -4.74 5.80 8.08
CA VAL A 124 -5.39 6.99 8.61
C VAL A 124 -4.74 8.21 7.96
N SER A 125 -5.52 9.03 7.27
CA SER A 125 -5.00 10.31 6.76
C SER A 125 -4.64 11.22 7.94
N ILE A 126 -3.51 11.91 7.86
CA ILE A 126 -3.13 12.94 8.85
C ILE A 126 -2.88 14.31 8.20
N LYS A 127 -3.02 14.36 6.88
CA LYS A 127 -2.92 15.58 6.07
C LYS A 127 -4.02 15.60 5.02
N LEU A 128 -4.50 16.80 4.71
CA LEU A 128 -5.39 17.07 3.60
C LEU A 128 -4.60 17.23 2.29
N ARG A 129 -5.32 17.30 1.16
CA ARG A 129 -4.72 17.42 -0.17
C ARG A 129 -3.90 18.70 -0.36
N ASP A 130 -4.26 19.77 0.35
CA ASP A 130 -3.53 21.05 0.36
C ASP A 130 -2.29 21.02 1.27
N GLY A 131 -2.04 19.89 1.95
CA GLY A 131 -0.90 19.71 2.85
C GLY A 131 -1.16 20.14 4.30
N SER A 132 -2.32 20.73 4.60
CA SER A 132 -2.72 21.09 5.95
C SER A 132 -2.98 19.85 6.82
N ASN A 133 -2.92 20.00 8.14
CA ASN A 133 -3.12 18.90 9.07
C ASN A 133 -4.59 18.44 9.08
N TYR A 134 -4.80 17.13 9.09
CA TYR A 134 -6.11 16.55 9.27
C TYR A 134 -6.27 16.09 10.73
N GLN A 135 -6.86 16.96 11.54
CA GLN A 135 -6.92 16.83 13.00
C GLN A 135 -7.65 15.58 13.47
N GLU A 136 -8.79 15.26 12.84
CA GLU A 136 -9.59 14.06 13.17
C GLU A 136 -8.76 12.77 13.03
N GLY A 137 -7.92 12.70 12.00
CA GLY A 137 -7.02 11.56 11.80
C GLY A 137 -5.93 11.45 12.87
N ILE A 138 -5.40 12.59 13.32
CA ILE A 138 -4.40 12.64 14.40
C ILE A 138 -5.04 12.16 15.71
N GLU A 139 -6.23 12.65 16.04
CA GLU A 139 -6.97 12.25 17.25
C GLU A 139 -7.29 10.75 17.25
N LEU A 140 -7.66 10.17 16.11
CA LEU A 140 -7.85 8.71 15.98
C LEU A 140 -6.56 7.94 16.27
N LEU A 141 -5.40 8.42 15.83
CA LEU A 141 -4.11 7.80 16.15
C LEU A 141 -3.75 7.93 17.63
N GLN A 142 -4.04 9.09 18.25
CA GLN A 142 -3.84 9.29 19.69
C GLN A 142 -4.71 8.33 20.50
N GLN A 143 -6.01 8.26 20.17
CA GLN A 143 -6.94 7.32 20.79
C GLN A 143 -6.51 5.87 20.59
N MET A 144 -5.96 5.53 19.43
CA MET A 144 -5.42 4.19 19.17
C MET A 144 -4.30 3.80 20.14
N VAL A 145 -3.43 4.75 20.51
CA VAL A 145 -2.36 4.53 21.51
C VAL A 145 -2.97 4.43 22.90
N LEU A 146 -3.81 5.39 23.29
CA LEU A 146 -4.37 5.48 24.63
C LEU A 146 -5.33 4.33 24.95
N ALA A 147 -6.12 3.87 23.98
CA ALA A 147 -7.03 2.73 24.14
C ALA A 147 -6.29 1.42 24.41
N ARG A 148 -5.04 1.29 23.97
CA ARG A 148 -4.21 0.11 24.31
C ARG A 148 -3.67 0.17 25.73
N ALA A 149 -3.35 1.36 26.23
CA ALA A 149 -2.84 1.55 27.58
C ALA A 149 -3.96 1.56 28.63
N PHE A 150 -5.13 2.10 28.27
CA PHE A 150 -6.28 2.31 29.14
C PHE A 150 -7.56 1.79 28.48
N PRO A 151 -7.68 0.46 28.27
CA PRO A 151 -8.81 -0.13 27.53
C PRO A 151 -10.15 0.14 28.21
N GLU A 152 -10.18 0.12 29.55
CA GLU A 152 -11.39 0.30 30.37
C GLU A 152 -11.89 1.75 30.46
N LEU A 153 -11.12 2.73 29.97
CA LEU A 153 -11.51 4.13 30.01
C LEU A 153 -12.23 4.54 28.72
N GLU A 154 -13.22 5.42 28.85
CA GLU A 154 -13.85 6.09 27.70
C GLU A 154 -12.89 7.05 27.00
N SER A 155 -13.11 7.30 25.70
CA SER A 155 -12.20 8.10 24.85
C SER A 155 -11.86 9.47 25.43
N ASN A 156 -12.81 10.18 26.05
CA ASN A 156 -12.54 11.49 26.65
C ASN A 156 -11.63 11.39 27.88
N LYS A 157 -11.85 10.38 28.74
CA LYS A 157 -11.05 10.15 29.95
C LYS A 157 -9.64 9.66 29.64
N ARG A 158 -9.44 8.98 28.51
CA ARG A 158 -8.12 8.57 28.02
C ARG A 158 -7.20 9.75 27.76
N LEU A 159 -7.73 10.89 27.28
CA LEU A 159 -6.92 12.08 26.96
C LEU A 159 -6.32 12.72 28.22
N GLU A 160 -7.03 12.66 29.35
CA GLU A 160 -6.54 13.14 30.65
C GLU A 160 -5.33 12.33 31.16
N LYS A 161 -5.14 11.11 30.63
CA LYS A 161 -4.08 10.16 31.02
C LYS A 161 -2.83 10.23 30.15
N ILE A 162 -2.75 11.16 29.20
CA ILE A 162 -1.60 11.29 28.30
C ILE A 162 -0.30 11.46 29.10
N THR A 163 -0.31 12.26 30.18
CA THR A 163 0.90 12.54 30.98
C THR A 163 1.39 11.34 31.80
N GLU A 164 0.60 10.27 31.92
CA GLU A 164 1.04 9.01 32.53
C GLU A 164 1.90 8.19 31.54
N LEU A 165 1.73 8.42 30.23
CA LEU A 165 2.46 7.69 29.17
C LEU A 165 3.54 8.52 28.49
N PHE A 166 3.35 9.83 28.39
CA PHE A 166 4.24 10.76 27.68
C PHE A 166 4.53 11.98 28.55
N ASP A 167 5.71 12.56 28.42
CA ASP A 167 6.11 13.75 29.19
C ASP A 167 5.15 14.94 28.98
N ASN A 168 4.54 15.04 27.80
CA ASN A 168 3.49 16.00 27.46
C ASN A 168 2.69 15.53 26.23
N SER A 169 1.57 16.22 25.93
CA SER A 169 0.71 15.91 24.78
C SER A 169 1.38 16.07 23.42
N LYS A 170 2.33 17.00 23.30
CA LYS A 170 3.04 17.25 22.04
C LYS A 170 3.95 16.07 21.65
N THR A 171 4.43 15.29 22.61
CA THR A 171 5.22 14.08 22.32
C THR A 171 4.37 13.00 21.65
N LEU A 172 3.16 12.77 22.15
CA LEU A 172 2.21 11.85 21.52
C LEU A 172 1.76 12.36 20.14
N GLU A 173 1.50 13.66 20.02
CA GLU A 173 1.16 14.30 18.74
C GLU A 173 2.29 14.14 17.71
N LEU A 174 3.53 14.42 18.10
CA LEU A 174 4.71 14.22 17.25
C LEU A 174 4.84 12.76 16.82
N LEU A 175 4.66 11.81 17.74
CA LEU A 175 4.65 10.38 17.43
C LEU A 175 3.61 10.03 16.35
N CYS A 176 2.41 10.62 16.43
CA CYS A 176 1.35 10.45 15.42
C CYS A 176 1.79 11.03 14.06
N PHE A 177 2.35 12.23 14.04
CA PHE A 177 2.83 12.86 12.80
C PHE A 177 3.95 12.07 12.12
N VAL A 178 4.98 11.67 12.85
CA VAL A 178 6.13 10.93 12.28
C VAL A 178 5.76 9.53 11.83
N SER A 179 4.65 8.97 12.32
CA SER A 179 4.12 7.70 11.81
C SER A 179 3.60 7.80 10.37
N GLY A 180 3.28 9.02 9.90
CA GLY A 180 2.72 9.28 8.58
C GLY A 180 1.29 8.76 8.41
N GLY A 181 0.60 8.37 9.49
CA GLY A 181 -0.69 7.68 9.39
C GLY A 181 -0.58 6.16 9.16
N HIS A 182 0.65 5.62 9.15
CA HIS A 182 0.89 4.19 9.09
C HIS A 182 0.92 3.59 10.49
N ILE A 183 -0.11 2.83 10.85
CA ILE A 183 -0.24 2.19 12.17
C ILE A 183 0.96 1.30 12.52
N ARG A 184 1.51 0.57 11.54
CA ARG A 184 2.73 -0.23 11.75
C ARG A 184 3.91 0.64 12.19
N ASN A 185 4.08 1.82 11.58
CA ASN A 185 5.14 2.74 11.97
C ASN A 185 4.88 3.31 13.36
N LEU A 186 3.63 3.73 13.64
CA LEU A 186 3.22 4.24 14.95
C LEU A 186 3.60 3.27 16.08
N LEU A 187 3.13 2.02 15.98
CA LEU A 187 3.38 0.99 16.97
C LEU A 187 4.87 0.63 17.07
N ARG A 188 5.58 0.60 15.94
CA ARG A 188 7.03 0.34 15.92
C ARG A 188 7.81 1.45 16.62
N PHE A 189 7.48 2.72 16.37
CA PHE A 189 8.12 3.85 17.05
C PHE A 189 7.83 3.83 18.56
N LEU A 190 6.57 3.59 18.94
CA LEU A 190 6.16 3.47 20.33
C LEU A 190 6.93 2.36 21.05
N TYR A 191 6.97 1.16 20.46
CA TYR A 191 7.69 0.01 21.01
C TYR A 191 9.19 0.31 21.21
N ASP A 192 9.84 0.93 20.22
CA ASP A 192 11.26 1.30 20.32
C ASP A 192 11.51 2.32 21.43
N CYS A 193 10.60 3.29 21.63
CA CYS A 193 10.69 4.25 22.74
C CYS A 193 10.60 3.54 24.09
N ILE A 194 9.60 2.66 24.27
CA ILE A 194 9.41 1.88 25.51
C ILE A 194 10.65 1.03 25.79
N ARG A 195 11.20 0.34 24.79
CA ARG A 195 12.40 -0.49 24.95
C ARG A 195 13.63 0.31 25.33
N GLN A 196 13.78 1.52 24.79
CA GLN A 196 14.93 2.37 25.04
C GLN A 196 14.86 3.09 26.39
N GLU A 197 13.70 3.64 26.75
CA GLU A 197 13.52 4.42 27.98
C GLU A 197 13.26 3.55 29.21
N LYS A 198 12.61 2.37 29.03
CA LYS A 198 12.29 1.38 30.06
C LYS A 198 11.46 1.89 31.25
N LYS A 199 10.95 3.11 31.16
CA LYS A 199 10.08 3.75 32.15
C LYS A 199 9.07 4.64 31.44
N LEU A 200 8.01 4.98 32.17
CA LEU A 200 7.05 6.00 31.80
C LEU A 200 7.17 7.19 32.76
N PRO A 201 6.78 8.40 32.33
CA PRO A 201 6.35 8.76 30.98
C PRO A 201 7.50 8.77 29.95
N LEU A 202 7.19 8.49 28.69
CA LEU A 202 8.11 8.56 27.56
C LEU A 202 8.47 10.02 27.24
N SER A 203 9.76 10.31 27.11
CA SER A 203 10.25 11.65 26.84
C SER A 203 10.30 11.97 25.34
N SER A 204 10.09 13.24 25.02
CA SER A 204 10.31 13.79 23.68
C SER A 204 11.72 13.54 23.14
N GLU A 205 12.72 13.46 24.03
CA GLU A 205 14.11 13.20 23.67
C GLU A 205 14.31 11.76 23.18
N THR A 206 13.77 10.76 23.90
CA THR A 206 13.79 9.37 23.44
C THR A 206 13.12 9.23 22.08
N LEU A 207 11.96 9.87 21.89
CA LEU A 207 11.25 9.82 20.60
C LEU A 207 12.11 10.38 19.46
N LYS A 208 12.75 11.55 19.65
CA LYS A 208 13.67 12.13 18.67
C LYS A 208 14.83 11.19 18.33
N GLN A 209 15.43 10.55 19.33
CA GLN A 209 16.53 9.60 19.12
C GLN A 209 16.07 8.36 18.32
N VAL A 210 14.89 7.83 18.61
CA VAL A 210 14.31 6.71 17.85
C VAL A 210 14.01 7.12 16.41
N ILE A 211 13.47 8.32 16.18
CA ILE A 211 13.23 8.86 14.83
C ILE A 211 14.55 8.95 14.06
N GLN A 212 15.59 9.55 14.66
CA GLN A 212 16.91 9.71 14.03
C GLN A 212 17.54 8.37 13.67
N LYS A 213 17.45 7.35 14.54
CA LYS A 213 17.97 6.00 14.27
C LYS A 213 17.32 5.38 13.03
N LYS A 214 16.04 5.65 12.75
CA LYS A 214 15.34 5.11 11.58
C LYS A 214 15.44 5.98 10.33
N ALA A 215 15.70 7.28 10.48
CA ALA A 215 15.94 8.17 9.36
C ALA A 215 17.31 7.94 8.73
N ARG A 216 18.27 7.37 9.48
CA ARG A 216 19.51 6.84 8.91
C ARG A 216 19.15 5.62 8.06
N PRO A 217 19.47 5.60 6.75
CA PRO A 217 19.25 4.40 5.96
C PRO A 217 19.99 3.26 6.66
N ASN A 218 19.27 2.18 6.97
CA ASN A 218 19.90 0.94 7.42
C ASN A 218 21.01 0.64 6.42
N GLY A 219 22.26 0.73 6.86
CA GLY A 219 23.38 0.18 6.10
C GLY A 219 23.02 -1.25 5.78
N PHE A 220 23.12 -1.61 4.49
CA PHE A 220 23.03 -2.99 4.05
C PHE A 220 23.90 -3.85 4.97
N GLY A 221 23.25 -4.68 5.79
CA GLY A 221 23.88 -5.62 6.68
C GLY A 221 23.64 -7.02 6.14
N ASN A 222 24.66 -7.52 5.45
CA ASN A 222 24.98 -8.89 5.02
C ASN A 222 23.85 -9.79 4.50
#